data_AF-A0A941LSR0-F1
#
_entry.id   AF-A0A941LSR0-F1
#
_cell.length_a   1.000
_cell.length_b   1.000
_cell.length_c   1.000
_cell.angle_alpha   90.00
_cell.angle_beta   90.00
_cell.angle_gamma   90.00
#
_symmetry.space_group_name_H-M   'P 1'
#
loop_
_entity.id
_entity.type
_entity.pdbx_description
1 polymer ?
#
loop_
_entity_poly.entity_id
_entity_poly.type
_entity_poly.pdbx_seq_one_letter_code
_entity_poly.pdbx_strand_id
1 'polypeptide(L)'
;MFRLFSSVALVAMCLGGPAVSRAGDTVNSDQPFQEVLSLNLLRSLFNQAVNQLEDHVEISGHLSQADSTTNGQRSLRFKYYPEGKSRSNRHLSAEGSFSSAPESGQLDWHFRFKLPEERAKANLQHIESPL
;
A
#
# COMPACT_ATOMS: atom_id res chain seq x y z
N MET A 1 21.42 -32.26 21.24
CA MET A 1 21.94 -30.90 21.01
C MET A 1 22.79 -30.92 19.73
N PHE A 2 22.15 -30.82 18.56
CA PHE A 2 22.81 -30.90 17.24
C PHE A 2 22.13 -29.91 16.30
N ARG A 3 22.48 -28.62 16.38
CA ARG A 3 22.08 -27.61 15.40
C ARG A 3 23.12 -26.50 15.39
N LEU A 4 24.12 -26.61 14.51
CA LEU A 4 24.98 -25.49 14.12
C LEU A 4 25.73 -25.70 12.78
N PHE A 5 25.67 -26.87 12.15
CA PHE A 5 26.38 -27.11 10.88
C PHE A 5 25.60 -26.68 9.61
N SER A 6 24.40 -26.14 9.73
CA SER A 6 23.58 -25.80 8.55
C SER A 6 24.02 -24.53 7.82
N SER A 7 24.90 -23.70 8.41
CA SER A 7 25.23 -22.39 7.83
C SER A 7 26.52 -22.38 7.00
N VAL A 8 27.41 -23.36 7.16
CA VAL A 8 28.69 -23.39 6.42
C VAL A 8 28.53 -23.93 5.00
N ALA A 9 27.52 -24.78 4.77
CA ALA A 9 27.24 -25.32 3.43
C ALA A 9 26.73 -24.26 2.44
N LEU A 10 26.07 -23.19 2.92
CA LEU A 10 25.53 -22.14 2.06
C LEU A 10 26.64 -21.20 1.53
N VAL A 11 27.68 -20.95 2.33
CA VAL A 11 28.78 -20.02 1.96
C VAL A 11 29.76 -20.68 0.98
N ALA A 12 29.92 -22.01 1.04
CA ALA A 12 30.79 -22.74 0.12
C ALA A 12 30.27 -22.75 -1.33
N MET A 13 28.97 -22.51 -1.57
CA MET A 13 28.43 -22.36 -2.93
C MET A 13 28.76 -21.02 -3.60
N CYS A 14 29.23 -20.01 -2.86
CA CYS A 14 29.48 -18.68 -3.39
C CYS A 14 30.92 -18.42 -3.87
N LEU A 15 31.84 -19.39 -3.74
CA LEU A 15 33.26 -19.22 -4.10
C LEU A 15 33.69 -19.97 -5.38
N GLY A 16 32.75 -20.58 -6.11
CA GLY A 16 33.01 -21.08 -7.46
C GLY A 16 32.96 -19.93 -8.47
N GLY A 17 34.13 -19.37 -8.82
CA GLY A 17 34.25 -18.39 -9.92
C GLY A 17 33.70 -18.92 -11.25
N PRO A 18 33.51 -18.05 -12.25
CA PRO A 18 32.90 -18.47 -13.51
C PRO A 18 33.88 -19.40 -14.24
N ALA A 19 33.59 -20.70 -14.24
CA ALA A 19 34.12 -21.59 -15.25
C ALA A 19 33.56 -21.08 -16.58
N VAL A 20 34.44 -20.58 -17.45
CA VAL A 20 34.10 -20.20 -18.82
C VAL A 20 33.54 -21.45 -19.50
N SER A 21 32.21 -21.51 -19.60
CA SER A 21 31.53 -22.53 -20.38
C SER A 21 31.80 -22.28 -21.86
N ARG A 22 32.58 -23.21 -22.40
CA ARG A 22 32.75 -23.56 -23.80
C ARG A 22 31.48 -23.28 -24.62
N ALA A 23 31.66 -22.63 -25.78
CA ALA A 23 30.64 -22.37 -26.78
C ALA A 23 29.66 -23.54 -26.95
N GLY A 24 28.35 -23.28 -26.84
CA GLY A 24 27.34 -24.33 -27.00
C GLY A 24 25.90 -23.87 -26.86
N ASP A 25 25.51 -23.27 -25.74
CA ASP A 25 24.09 -23.00 -25.48
C ASP A 25 23.89 -21.56 -25.00
N THR A 26 23.28 -20.76 -25.87
CA THR A 26 22.69 -19.47 -25.48
C THR A 26 21.57 -19.76 -24.50
N VAL A 27 21.87 -19.78 -23.21
CA VAL A 27 20.84 -19.80 -22.16
C VAL A 27 20.03 -18.54 -22.34
N ASN A 28 18.87 -18.68 -22.97
CA ASN A 28 17.94 -17.59 -23.18
C ASN A 28 17.24 -17.33 -21.84
N SER A 29 17.76 -16.36 -21.07
CA SER A 29 17.21 -15.97 -19.76
C SER A 29 15.74 -15.55 -19.82
N ASP A 30 15.22 -15.21 -21.01
CA ASP A 30 13.82 -14.83 -21.21
C ASP A 30 12.90 -16.03 -21.46
N GLN A 31 13.45 -17.22 -21.77
CA GLN A 31 12.68 -18.43 -22.05
C GLN A 31 11.72 -18.86 -20.92
N PRO A 32 12.09 -18.83 -19.62
CA PRO A 32 11.13 -19.12 -18.56
C PRO A 32 10.01 -18.06 -18.47
N PHE A 33 10.27 -16.80 -18.81
CA PHE A 33 9.23 -15.76 -18.80
C PHE A 33 8.30 -15.85 -20.02
N GLN A 34 8.84 -16.27 -21.18
CA GLN A 34 8.08 -16.50 -22.41
C GLN A 34 7.13 -17.71 -22.29
N GLU A 35 7.53 -18.76 -21.59
CA GLU A 35 6.72 -19.97 -21.40
C GLU A 35 5.81 -19.92 -20.16
N VAL A 36 6.18 -19.20 -19.09
CA VAL A 36 5.48 -19.23 -17.79
C VAL A 36 4.55 -18.03 -17.57
N LEU A 37 4.83 -16.85 -18.12
CA LEU A 37 3.94 -15.69 -18.00
C LEU A 37 2.87 -15.69 -19.10
N SER A 38 1.98 -16.67 -19.06
CA SER A 38 0.78 -16.61 -19.89
C SER A 38 -0.03 -15.36 -19.55
N LEU A 39 -0.66 -14.74 -20.56
CA LEU A 39 -1.58 -13.60 -20.37
C LEU A 39 -2.66 -13.90 -19.32
N ASN A 40 -3.07 -15.16 -19.19
CA ASN A 40 -4.03 -15.60 -18.18
C ASN A 40 -3.47 -15.53 -16.76
N LEU A 41 -2.21 -15.93 -16.54
CA LEU A 41 -1.55 -15.81 -15.24
C LEU A 41 -1.38 -14.33 -14.85
N LEU A 42 -0.90 -13.51 -15.79
CA LEU A 42 -0.76 -12.06 -15.56
C LEU A 42 -2.10 -11.41 -15.20
N ARG A 43 -3.17 -11.76 -15.94
CA ARG A 43 -4.52 -11.30 -15.62
C ARG A 43 -5.00 -11.76 -14.24
N SER A 44 -4.71 -13.00 -13.86
CA SER A 44 -5.07 -13.53 -12.53
C SER A 44 -4.35 -12.78 -11.41
N LEU A 45 -3.03 -12.58 -11.55
CA LEU A 45 -2.23 -11.84 -10.58
C LEU A 45 -2.67 -10.39 -10.47
N PHE A 46 -2.95 -9.75 -11.61
CA PHE A 46 -3.48 -8.39 -11.65
C PHE A 46 -4.83 -8.29 -10.93
N ASN A 47 -5.77 -9.17 -11.25
CA ASN A 47 -7.07 -9.19 -10.60
C ASN A 47 -6.94 -9.44 -9.10
N GLN A 48 -6.05 -10.35 -8.68
CA GLN A 48 -5.79 -10.60 -7.27
C GLN A 48 -5.21 -9.35 -6.57
N ALA A 49 -4.27 -8.65 -7.20
CA ALA A 49 -3.69 -7.42 -6.66
C ALA A 49 -4.73 -6.29 -6.55
N VAL A 50 -5.57 -6.12 -7.58
CA VAL A 50 -6.68 -5.14 -7.56
C VAL A 50 -7.69 -5.48 -6.48
N ASN A 51 -8.12 -6.74 -6.38
CA ASN A 51 -9.05 -7.18 -5.34
C ASN A 51 -8.48 -6.94 -3.94
N GLN A 52 -7.20 -7.22 -3.73
CA GLN A 52 -6.54 -6.95 -2.45
C GLN A 52 -6.46 -5.45 -2.16
N LEU A 53 -6.12 -4.63 -3.16
CA LEU A 53 -6.09 -3.19 -2.99
C LEU A 53 -7.48 -2.63 -2.66
N GLU A 54 -8.50 -3.08 -3.39
CA GLU A 54 -9.88 -2.70 -3.15
C GLU A 54 -10.35 -3.13 -1.77
N ASP A 55 -9.96 -4.30 -1.25
CA ASP A 55 -10.33 -4.71 0.11
C ASP A 55 -9.67 -3.83 1.18
N HIS A 56 -8.47 -3.30 0.92
CA HIS A 56 -7.71 -2.52 1.91
C HIS A 56 -7.86 -1.01 1.79
N VAL A 57 -8.29 -0.47 0.65
CA VAL A 57 -8.31 0.98 0.39
C VAL A 57 -9.70 1.44 -0.05
N GLU A 58 -10.11 2.59 0.46
CA GLU A 58 -11.32 3.28 0.03
C GLU A 58 -11.00 4.77 -0.17
N ILE A 59 -11.25 5.26 -1.38
CA ILE A 59 -11.11 6.68 -1.73
C ILE A 59 -12.50 7.18 -2.11
N SER A 60 -12.98 8.22 -1.44
CA SER A 60 -14.24 8.88 -1.74
C SER A 60 -14.04 10.39 -1.70
N GLY A 61 -14.86 11.13 -2.43
CA GLY A 61 -14.76 12.59 -2.44
C GLY A 61 -15.80 13.24 -3.31
N HIS A 62 -16.03 14.51 -3.05
CA HIS A 62 -16.89 15.36 -3.87
C HIS A 62 -16.03 16.49 -4.41
N LEU A 63 -15.71 16.42 -5.70
CA LEU A 63 -14.95 17.43 -6.44
C LEU A 63 -15.89 18.11 -7.41
N SER A 64 -16.88 18.84 -6.91
CA SER A 64 -17.73 19.64 -7.81
C SER A 64 -16.86 20.64 -8.59
N GLN A 65 -17.11 20.69 -9.90
CA GLN A 65 -16.58 21.73 -10.76
C GLN A 65 -17.15 23.06 -10.24
N ALA A 66 -16.30 24.04 -10.00
CA ALA A 66 -16.77 25.32 -9.48
C ALA A 66 -17.54 26.03 -10.58
N ASP A 67 -18.87 25.95 -10.53
CA ASP A 67 -19.71 26.91 -11.21
C ASP A 67 -19.61 28.24 -10.46
N SER A 68 -19.58 29.35 -11.21
CA SER A 68 -19.29 30.72 -10.73
C SER A 68 -20.21 31.25 -9.63
N THR A 69 -21.22 30.49 -9.23
CA THR A 69 -22.26 30.85 -8.26
C THR A 69 -22.21 30.03 -6.97
N THR A 70 -21.45 28.94 -6.92
CA THR A 70 -21.36 28.08 -5.73
C THR A 70 -19.96 28.11 -5.16
N ASN A 71 -19.87 28.49 -3.88
CA ASN A 71 -18.69 28.26 -3.06
C ASN A 71 -18.51 26.75 -2.86
N GLY A 72 -17.95 26.09 -3.87
CA GLY A 72 -17.87 24.63 -3.96
C GLY A 72 -16.85 24.09 -2.96
N GLN A 73 -17.33 23.67 -1.79
CA GLN A 73 -16.52 22.90 -0.86
C GLN A 73 -16.17 21.55 -1.49
N ARG A 74 -14.88 21.37 -1.79
CA ARG A 74 -14.33 20.11 -2.29
C ARG A 74 -13.84 19.29 -1.13
N SER A 75 -14.11 17.99 -1.13
CA SER A 75 -13.60 17.10 -0.09
C SER A 75 -13.08 15.80 -0.66
N LEU A 76 -12.03 15.28 -0.04
CA LEU A 76 -11.43 13.98 -0.33
C LEU A 76 -11.27 13.23 0.98
N ARG A 77 -11.64 11.95 0.98
CA ARG A 77 -11.47 11.04 2.10
C ARG A 77 -10.75 9.80 1.60
N PHE A 78 -9.70 9.46 2.31
CA PHE A 78 -8.95 8.23 2.17
C PHE A 78 -9.16 7.37 3.43
N LYS A 79 -9.44 6.09 3.26
CA LYS A 79 -9.43 5.11 4.34
C LYS A 79 -8.55 3.93 3.96
N TYR A 80 -7.78 3.46 4.93
CA TYR A 80 -6.98 2.24 4.84
C TYR A 80 -7.40 1.26 5.93
N TYR A 81 -7.75 0.04 5.54
CA TYR A 81 -8.21 -1.05 6.39
C TYR A 81 -7.06 -2.06 6.52
N PRO A 82 -6.29 -2.08 7.63
CA PRO A 82 -5.10 -2.93 7.74
C PRO A 82 -5.38 -4.43 7.60
N GLU A 83 -6.56 -4.86 8.03
CA GLU A 83 -7.01 -6.26 7.99
C GLU A 83 -7.90 -6.58 6.78
N GLY A 84 -8.20 -5.58 5.94
CA GLY A 84 -9.19 -5.68 4.86
C GLY A 84 -10.63 -5.41 5.33
N LYS A 85 -11.41 -4.73 4.48
CA LYS A 85 -12.84 -4.41 4.71
C LYS A 85 -13.67 -5.66 4.92
N SER A 86 -13.32 -6.75 4.23
CA SER A 86 -13.97 -8.06 4.34
C SER A 86 -13.90 -8.68 5.75
N ARG A 87 -12.87 -8.31 6.53
CA ARG A 87 -12.59 -8.91 7.85
C ARG A 87 -12.85 -7.97 9.01
N SER A 88 -12.70 -6.66 8.79
CA SER A 88 -12.71 -5.68 9.87
C SER A 88 -13.11 -4.31 9.35
N ASN A 89 -13.94 -3.61 10.13
CA ASN A 89 -14.26 -2.21 9.88
C ASN A 89 -13.23 -1.24 10.51
N ARG A 90 -12.17 -1.75 11.17
CA ARG A 90 -11.09 -0.91 11.71
C ARG A 90 -10.26 -0.33 10.58
N HIS A 91 -10.14 1.00 10.57
CA HIS A 91 -9.41 1.71 9.53
C HIS A 91 -8.69 2.95 10.07
N LEU A 92 -7.66 3.33 9.34
CA LEU A 92 -7.02 4.64 9.39
C LEU A 92 -7.74 5.52 8.36
N SER A 93 -8.03 6.78 8.69
CA SER A 93 -8.60 7.71 7.71
C SER A 93 -7.85 9.03 7.64
N ALA A 94 -7.75 9.56 6.43
CA ALA A 94 -7.30 10.92 6.17
C ALA A 94 -8.40 11.65 5.38
N GLU A 95 -8.79 12.83 5.82
CA GLU A 95 -9.79 13.67 5.19
C GLU A 95 -9.15 15.01 4.84
N GLY A 96 -9.35 15.48 3.62
CA GLY A 96 -8.97 16.81 3.14
C GLY A 96 -10.19 17.56 2.64
N SER A 97 -10.30 18.86 2.93
CA SER A 97 -11.31 19.73 2.33
C SER A 97 -10.73 21.06 1.89
N PHE A 98 -11.22 21.55 0.76
CA PHE A 98 -10.78 22.77 0.09
C PHE A 98 -11.99 23.65 -0.22
N SER A 99 -11.97 24.89 0.23
CA SER A 99 -13.04 25.87 -0.02
C SER A 99 -12.45 27.23 -0.36
N SER A 100 -13.16 28.00 -1.19
CA SER A 100 -12.78 29.39 -1.48
C SER A 100 -13.55 30.32 -0.55
N ALA A 101 -12.87 31.13 0.25
CA ALA A 101 -13.57 32.15 1.03
C ALA A 101 -14.18 33.18 0.07
N PRO A 102 -15.50 33.47 0.13
CA PRO A 102 -16.17 34.29 -0.87
C PRO A 102 -15.77 35.77 -0.81
N GLU A 103 -15.25 36.26 0.32
CA GLU A 103 -14.90 37.68 0.50
C GLU A 103 -13.42 38.00 0.24
N SER A 104 -12.50 37.07 0.52
CA SER A 104 -11.06 37.32 0.43
C SER A 104 -10.39 36.69 -0.79
N GLY A 105 -11.09 35.81 -1.52
CA GLY A 105 -10.47 34.95 -2.54
C GLY A 105 -9.41 34.00 -1.97
N GLN A 106 -9.30 33.92 -0.64
CA GLN A 106 -8.35 33.07 0.05
C GLN A 106 -8.83 31.62 0.00
N LEU A 107 -7.89 30.72 -0.27
CA LEU A 107 -8.16 29.31 -0.37
C LEU A 107 -7.91 28.65 0.99
N ASP A 108 -8.97 28.08 1.56
CA ASP A 108 -8.91 27.41 2.84
C ASP A 108 -8.70 25.91 2.65
N TRP A 109 -7.67 25.38 3.30
CA TRP A 109 -7.27 23.97 3.25
C TRP A 109 -7.35 23.37 4.64
N HIS A 110 -8.09 22.29 4.78
CA HIS A 110 -8.19 21.55 6.05
C HIS A 110 -7.83 20.09 5.83
N PHE A 111 -7.02 19.54 6.73
CA PHE A 111 -6.61 18.14 6.71
C PHE A 111 -6.82 17.52 8.10
N ARG A 112 -7.42 16.33 8.15
CA ARG A 112 -7.69 15.61 9.40
C ARG A 112 -7.30 14.14 9.26
N PHE A 113 -6.45 13.68 10.17
CA PHE A 113 -6.09 12.26 10.31
C PHE A 113 -6.83 11.67 11.51
N LYS A 114 -7.38 10.47 11.36
CA LYS A 114 -8.00 9.72 12.46
C LYS A 114 -7.41 8.32 12.54
N LEU A 115 -6.98 7.95 13.74
CA LEU A 115 -6.58 6.59 14.09
C LEU A 115 -7.81 5.74 14.43
N PRO A 116 -7.71 4.40 14.36
CA PRO A 116 -8.74 3.52 14.89
C PRO A 116 -9.02 3.84 16.37
N GLU A 117 -10.29 3.91 16.76
CA GLU A 117 -10.69 4.29 18.14
C GLU A 117 -9.98 3.48 19.23
N GLU A 118 -9.74 2.19 18.99
CA GLU A 118 -9.06 1.32 19.96
C GLU A 118 -7.61 1.77 20.22
N ARG A 119 -6.89 2.20 19.18
CA ARG A 119 -5.53 2.78 19.34
C ARG A 119 -5.58 4.17 19.96
N ALA A 120 -6.60 4.97 19.66
CA ALA A 120 -6.77 6.28 20.28
C ALA A 120 -7.02 6.14 21.79
N LYS A 121 -7.87 5.19 22.21
CA LYS A 121 -8.15 4.88 23.62
C LYS A 121 -6.95 4.25 24.34
N ALA A 122 -6.21 3.34 23.69
CA ALA A 122 -5.00 2.75 24.28
C ALA A 122 -3.87 3.77 24.52
N ASN A 123 -3.70 4.75 23.62
CA ASN A 123 -2.74 5.84 23.82
C ASN A 123 -3.14 6.78 24.97
N LEU A 124 -4.44 7.03 25.17
CA LEU A 124 -4.91 7.85 26.29
C LEU A 124 -4.68 7.15 27.65
N GLN A 125 -4.92 5.84 27.73
CA GLN A 125 -4.67 5.06 28.95
C GLN A 125 -3.18 4.99 29.34
N HIS A 126 -2.27 5.03 28.36
CA HIS A 126 -0.83 5.05 28.63
C HIS A 126 -0.35 6.38 29.23
N ILE A 127 -1.06 7.49 28.97
CA ILE A 127 -0.72 8.83 29.48
C ILE A 127 -1.25 9.04 30.90
N GLU A 128 -2.33 8.35 31.29
CA GLU A 128 -2.97 8.52 32.61
C GLU A 128 -2.42 7.59 33.71
N SER A 129 -1.39 6.79 33.43
CA SER A 129 -0.74 5.96 34.46
C SER A 129 0.32 6.78 35.21
N PRO A 130 0.12 7.20 36.47
CA PRO A 130 1.17 7.82 37.26
C PRO A 130 2.15 6.73 37.73
N LEU A 131 3.43 7.10 37.80
CA LEU A 131 4.49 6.36 38.49
C LEU A 131 4.15 6.11 39.96
#